data_AF-A0A811P0Z3-F1
#
_entry.id   AF-A0A811P0Z3-F1
#
_cell.length_a   1.000
_cell.length_b   1.000
_cell.length_c   1.000
_cell.angle_alpha   90.00
_cell.angle_beta   90.00
_cell.angle_gamma   90.00
#
_symmetry.space_group_name_H-M   'P 1'
#
loop_
_entity.id
_entity.type
_entity.pdbx_description
1 polymer ?
#
loop_
_entity_poly.entity_id
_entity_poly.type
_entity_poly.pdbx_seq_one_letter_code
_entity_poly.pdbx_strand_id
1 'polypeptide(L)'
;MQESSQTSCERFRRPPCCEQLTLILGRTPCDKGELVSTGGHQPNHTPSSASPHTPQALSNEPIQPRSVGQPSKRVTRDHSINSPHSKKSSRTPTLDDCLDDLSDIIKDARGNKTRQATDVEEIAQVNQILKQDGYSESDVVFAQALNLCNNRLRRRAFLDLETKEGRLN
;
A
#
# COMPACT_ATOMS: atom_id res chain seq x y z
N MET A 1 -51.65 -6.38 14.39
CA MET A 1 -50.63 -5.37 14.09
C MET A 1 -49.29 -5.96 14.50
N GLN A 2 -48.57 -6.58 13.57
CA GLN A 2 -47.28 -7.22 13.82
C GLN A 2 -46.36 -6.74 12.69
N GLU A 3 -45.44 -5.84 13.02
CA GLU A 3 -44.40 -5.35 12.11
C GLU A 3 -43.44 -6.50 11.79
N SER A 4 -43.33 -6.83 10.50
CA SER A 4 -42.36 -7.80 10.01
C SER A 4 -41.04 -7.08 9.77
N SER A 5 -40.02 -7.46 10.53
CA SER A 5 -38.68 -6.90 10.45
C SER A 5 -38.03 -7.19 9.10
N GLN A 6 -37.84 -6.15 8.30
CA GLN A 6 -37.08 -6.20 7.05
C GLN A 6 -35.58 -6.20 7.38
N THR A 7 -34.96 -7.38 7.48
CA THR A 7 -33.51 -7.49 7.56
C THR A 7 -32.90 -7.25 6.18
N SER A 8 -32.27 -6.10 6.00
CA SER A 8 -31.47 -5.76 4.81
C SER A 8 -30.17 -6.59 4.77
N CYS A 9 -30.24 -7.79 4.20
CA CYS A 9 -29.07 -8.63 3.95
C CYS A 9 -28.91 -9.05 2.47
N GLU A 10 -29.40 -8.26 1.52
CA GLU A 10 -28.91 -8.32 0.13
C GLU A 10 -27.79 -7.29 -0.03
N ARG A 11 -26.54 -7.62 0.32
CA ARG A 11 -25.41 -6.72 0.01
C ARG A 11 -24.26 -7.33 -0.78
N PHE A 12 -24.26 -8.63 -1.08
CA PHE A 12 -23.21 -9.21 -1.91
C PHE A 12 -23.76 -10.38 -2.73
N ARG A 13 -24.34 -10.09 -3.91
CA ARG A 13 -24.52 -11.15 -4.90
C ARG A 13 -23.15 -11.55 -5.45
N ARG A 14 -22.83 -12.83 -5.33
CA ARG A 14 -21.58 -13.41 -5.85
C ARG A 14 -21.58 -13.31 -7.38
N PRO A 15 -20.54 -12.73 -8.00
CA PRO A 15 -20.41 -12.72 -9.46
C PRO A 15 -20.45 -14.15 -10.05
N PRO A 16 -21.08 -14.34 -11.23
CA PRO A 16 -21.18 -15.66 -11.87
C PRO A 16 -19.83 -16.34 -12.15
N CYS A 17 -18.77 -15.54 -12.33
CA CYS A 17 -17.43 -16.04 -12.60
C CYS A 17 -16.71 -16.63 -11.37
N CYS A 18 -17.24 -16.47 -10.16
CA CYS A 18 -16.57 -16.96 -8.94
C CYS A 18 -16.41 -18.48 -8.91
N GLU A 19 -17.32 -19.23 -9.53
CA GLU A 19 -17.21 -20.69 -9.65
C GLU A 19 -16.11 -21.09 -10.64
N GLN A 20 -15.99 -20.37 -11.77
CA GLN A 20 -14.91 -20.55 -12.74
C GLN A 20 -13.54 -20.25 -12.12
N LEU A 21 -13.44 -19.21 -11.29
CA LEU A 21 -12.22 -18.91 -10.55
C LEU A 21 -11.84 -20.05 -9.59
N THR A 22 -12.81 -20.69 -8.94
CA THR A 22 -12.53 -21.84 -8.05
C THR A 22 -11.96 -23.03 -8.84
N LEU A 23 -12.47 -23.26 -10.05
CA LEU A 23 -12.03 -24.33 -10.94
C LEU A 23 -10.63 -24.05 -11.55
N ILE A 24 -10.32 -22.79 -11.85
CA ILE A 24 -9.01 -22.37 -12.39
C ILE A 24 -7.94 -22.34 -11.29
N LEU A 25 -8.27 -21.80 -10.11
CA LEU A 25 -7.30 -21.59 -9.04
C LEU A 25 -7.17 -22.78 -8.08
N GLY A 26 -8.08 -23.75 -8.14
CA GLY A 26 -8.04 -24.98 -7.33
C GLY A 26 -8.09 -24.75 -5.82
N ARG A 27 -8.44 -23.54 -5.37
CA ARG A 27 -8.53 -23.16 -3.97
C ARG A 27 -9.97 -22.77 -3.68
N THR A 28 -10.65 -23.57 -2.87
CA THR A 28 -11.75 -23.05 -2.07
C THR A 28 -11.18 -21.93 -1.19
N PRO A 29 -11.79 -20.74 -1.13
CA PRO A 29 -11.38 -19.72 -0.18
C PRO A 29 -11.55 -20.32 1.21
N CYS A 30 -10.43 -20.77 1.78
CA CYS A 30 -10.40 -21.37 3.09
C CYS A 30 -11.03 -20.41 4.09
N ASP A 31 -11.86 -21.01 4.94
CA ASP A 31 -12.52 -20.44 6.09
C ASP A 31 -11.82 -19.20 6.65
N LYS A 32 -12.56 -18.09 6.70
CA LYS A 32 -12.04 -16.82 7.23
C LYS A 32 -11.88 -17.03 8.73
N GLY A 33 -10.66 -17.35 9.14
CA GLY A 33 -10.32 -17.63 10.53
C GLY A 33 -10.97 -16.66 11.51
N GLU A 34 -11.28 -17.17 12.70
CA GLU A 34 -11.95 -16.43 13.78
C GLU A 34 -11.15 -15.18 14.17
N LEU A 35 -11.76 -14.00 14.00
CA LEU A 35 -11.17 -12.74 14.43
C LEU A 35 -11.41 -12.57 15.93
N VAL A 36 -10.36 -12.70 16.74
CA VAL A 36 -10.41 -12.41 18.17
C VAL A 36 -10.33 -10.90 18.38
N SER A 37 -11.38 -10.31 18.96
CA SER A 37 -11.37 -8.91 19.40
C SER A 37 -10.57 -8.78 20.69
N THR A 38 -9.40 -8.16 20.63
CA THR A 38 -8.69 -7.71 21.83
C THR A 38 -9.38 -6.43 22.31
N GLY A 39 -10.28 -6.56 23.29
CA GLY A 39 -11.05 -5.47 23.85
C GLY A 39 -10.17 -4.27 24.24
N GLY A 40 -10.61 -3.07 23.85
CA GLY A 40 -9.99 -1.80 24.23
C GLY A 40 -10.12 -1.54 25.73
N HIS A 41 -9.15 -0.81 26.27
CA HIS A 41 -9.07 -0.45 27.68
C HIS A 41 -10.26 0.42 28.10
N GLN A 42 -11.14 -0.13 28.94
CA GLN A 42 -12.15 0.62 29.69
C GLN A 42 -11.44 1.45 30.77
N PRO A 43 -11.66 2.78 30.87
CA PRO A 43 -11.26 3.53 32.04
C PRO A 43 -12.14 3.13 33.22
N ASN A 44 -11.51 2.50 34.22
CA ASN A 44 -12.18 1.97 35.40
C ASN A 44 -13.11 2.99 36.10
N HIS A 45 -14.27 2.46 36.48
CA HIS A 45 -15.34 3.06 37.26
C HIS A 45 -14.91 3.61 38.65
N THR A 46 -15.29 4.88 38.92
CA THR A 46 -15.99 5.51 40.11
C THR A 46 -15.50 5.23 41.57
N PRO A 47 -15.82 6.03 42.65
CA PRO A 47 -17.05 6.83 42.88
C PRO A 47 -16.99 8.18 43.67
N SER A 48 -18.02 9.01 43.45
CA SER A 48 -18.88 9.76 44.42
C SER A 48 -18.34 10.80 45.44
N SER A 49 -19.04 11.96 45.42
CA SER A 49 -19.45 12.83 46.55
C SER A 49 -18.54 13.98 47.03
N ALA A 50 -18.84 15.22 46.63
CA ALA A 50 -19.36 16.30 47.50
C ALA A 50 -19.09 17.74 46.96
N SER A 51 -20.20 18.43 46.62
CA SER A 51 -20.54 19.87 46.75
C SER A 51 -19.65 21.02 46.18
N PRO A 52 -20.25 22.13 45.68
CA PRO A 52 -19.58 23.17 44.89
C PRO A 52 -19.32 24.48 45.66
N HIS A 53 -18.18 25.16 45.45
CA HIS A 53 -18.13 26.63 45.53
C HIS A 53 -16.88 27.27 44.88
N THR A 54 -17.15 28.13 43.89
CA THR A 54 -16.51 29.39 43.44
C THR A 54 -15.06 29.78 43.80
N PRO A 55 -14.29 30.39 42.85
CA PRO A 55 -12.97 30.96 43.08
C PRO A 55 -13.00 32.48 43.32
N GLN A 56 -12.46 32.97 44.43
CA GLN A 56 -12.12 34.39 44.71
C GLN A 56 -11.11 34.42 45.86
N ALA A 57 -10.15 35.33 46.04
CA ALA A 57 -9.62 36.45 45.28
C ALA A 57 -8.27 36.83 45.94
N LEU A 58 -7.54 37.73 45.26
CA LEU A 58 -6.24 38.34 45.55
C LEU A 58 -5.96 38.72 47.02
N SER A 59 -4.73 38.49 47.49
CA SER A 59 -4.10 39.28 48.57
C SER A 59 -2.57 39.29 48.44
N ASN A 60 -1.98 40.47 48.58
CA ASN A 60 -0.59 40.86 48.25
C ASN A 60 0.34 40.94 49.48
N GLU A 61 1.65 40.69 49.23
CA GLU A 61 2.88 41.15 49.95
C GLU A 61 3.34 40.48 51.28
N PRO A 62 4.62 40.61 51.74
CA PRO A 62 5.92 40.57 51.02
C PRO A 62 7.09 39.79 51.73
N ILE A 63 8.10 39.40 50.94
CA ILE A 63 9.58 39.25 51.19
C ILE A 63 10.12 38.43 52.41
N GLN A 64 10.70 37.25 52.10
CA GLN A 64 12.01 36.59 52.49
C GLN A 64 12.72 36.85 53.85
N PRO A 65 13.80 36.09 54.24
CA PRO A 65 14.23 34.69 53.98
C PRO A 65 14.76 33.95 55.25
N ARG A 66 15.03 32.62 55.16
CA ARG A 66 15.98 31.76 55.93
C ARG A 66 15.53 30.30 55.70
N SER A 67 16.34 29.24 55.59
CA SER A 67 17.68 28.95 56.06
C SER A 67 18.28 27.83 55.18
N VAL A 68 19.61 27.84 55.09
CA VAL A 68 20.49 26.86 54.47
C VAL A 68 20.33 25.49 55.13
N GLY A 69 20.27 24.39 54.35
CA GLY A 69 20.53 23.05 54.88
C GLY A 69 20.08 21.86 54.03
N GLN A 70 21.08 21.15 53.48
CA GLN A 70 21.11 19.76 53.00
C GLN A 70 20.66 19.46 51.54
N PRO A 71 21.63 19.26 50.61
CA PRO A 71 21.36 18.57 49.34
C PRO A 71 21.24 17.05 49.57
N SER A 72 20.21 16.46 48.99
CA SER A 72 19.91 15.02 49.02
C SER A 72 21.09 14.20 48.49
N LYS A 73 21.61 13.26 49.32
CA LYS A 73 22.55 12.21 48.89
C LYS A 73 21.84 11.13 48.06
N ARG A 74 21.35 11.47 46.87
CA ARG A 74 21.16 10.44 45.84
C ARG A 74 22.47 10.34 45.07
N VAL A 75 23.24 9.29 45.36
CA VAL A 75 24.31 8.84 44.46
C VAL A 75 23.63 8.52 43.13
N THR A 76 23.67 9.47 42.19
CA THR A 76 23.42 9.23 40.78
C THR A 76 24.56 8.35 40.31
N ARG A 77 24.34 7.03 40.34
CA ARG A 77 25.17 6.10 39.60
C ARG A 77 24.92 6.41 38.13
N ASP A 78 25.86 7.10 37.50
CA ASP A 78 25.94 7.24 36.05
C ASP A 78 26.14 5.83 35.48
N HIS A 79 25.04 5.12 35.25
CA HIS A 79 25.07 3.92 34.45
C HIS A 79 25.32 4.41 33.03
N SER A 80 26.59 4.42 32.62
CA SER A 80 26.97 4.45 31.21
C SER A 80 26.42 3.16 30.60
N ILE A 81 25.16 3.23 30.15
CA ILE A 81 24.62 2.24 29.24
C ILE A 81 25.45 2.43 27.98
N ASN A 82 26.30 1.45 27.69
CA ASN A 82 27.11 1.36 26.49
C ASN A 82 26.17 1.33 25.27
N SER A 83 25.67 2.50 24.87
CA SER A 83 24.97 2.68 23.62
C SER A 83 25.96 2.40 22.51
N PRO A 84 25.62 1.55 21.52
CA PRO A 84 26.44 1.38 20.34
C PRO A 84 26.76 2.76 19.78
N HIS A 85 28.04 3.05 19.58
CA HIS A 85 28.51 4.31 19.01
C HIS A 85 27.68 4.57 17.76
N SER A 86 26.97 5.70 17.73
CA SER A 86 26.12 6.06 16.61
C SER A 86 26.96 6.01 15.34
N LYS A 87 26.72 5.02 14.49
CA LYS A 87 27.24 5.05 13.12
C LYS A 87 26.74 6.36 12.53
N LYS A 88 27.66 7.23 12.13
CA LYS A 88 27.39 8.41 11.30
C LYS A 88 26.79 7.91 9.98
N SER A 89 25.48 7.70 9.98
CA SER A 89 24.68 7.45 8.80
C SER A 89 23.31 8.06 9.07
N SER A 90 23.30 9.38 9.18
CA SER A 90 22.08 10.18 9.27
C SER A 90 22.19 11.34 8.28
N ARG A 91 22.42 11.05 7.00
CA ARG A 91 21.95 11.96 5.97
C ARG A 91 20.47 11.65 5.79
N THR A 92 19.64 12.35 6.55
CA THR A 92 18.22 12.45 6.20
C THR A 92 18.15 13.10 4.81
N PRO A 93 17.38 12.54 3.87
CA PRO A 93 17.21 13.17 2.56
C PRO A 93 16.77 14.62 2.77
N THR A 94 17.39 15.54 2.03
CA THR A 94 16.98 16.95 2.08
C THR A 94 15.61 17.09 1.41
N LEU A 95 14.95 18.23 1.62
CA LEU A 95 13.70 18.52 0.91
C LEU A 95 13.91 18.49 -0.61
N ASP A 96 15.04 19.00 -1.08
CA ASP A 96 15.41 18.98 -2.51
C ASP A 96 15.58 17.55 -3.02
N ASP A 97 16.28 16.69 -2.27
CA ASP A 97 16.44 15.26 -2.62
C ASP A 97 15.04 14.60 -2.79
N CYS A 98 14.08 14.90 -1.91
CA CYS A 98 12.71 14.39 -2.01
C CYS A 98 11.93 14.97 -3.22
N LEU A 99 12.16 16.23 -3.58
CA LEU A 99 11.51 16.87 -4.73
C LEU A 99 12.03 16.30 -6.06
N ASP A 100 13.32 16.00 -6.14
CA ASP A 100 13.94 15.34 -7.29
C ASP A 100 13.39 13.92 -7.46
N ASP A 101 13.30 13.14 -6.38
CA ASP A 101 12.69 11.80 -6.40
C ASP A 101 11.24 11.85 -6.91
N LEU A 102 10.43 12.81 -6.44
CA LEU A 102 9.05 12.99 -6.91
C LEU A 102 9.00 13.39 -8.39
N SER A 103 9.91 14.25 -8.83
CA SER A 103 10.03 14.67 -10.24
C SER A 103 10.30 13.47 -11.14
N ASP A 104 11.21 12.59 -10.73
CA ASP A 104 11.58 11.41 -11.50
C ASP A 104 10.46 10.36 -11.52
N ILE A 105 9.77 10.15 -10.40
CA ILE A 105 8.56 9.31 -10.36
C ILE A 105 7.49 9.83 -11.32
N ILE A 106 7.26 11.15 -11.38
CA ILE A 106 6.29 11.75 -12.30
C ILE A 106 6.72 11.59 -13.75
N LYS A 107 8.01 11.80 -14.07
CA LYS A 107 8.55 11.60 -15.42
C LYS A 107 8.39 10.15 -15.86
N ASP A 108 8.73 9.20 -15.00
CA ASP A 108 8.58 7.77 -15.27
C ASP A 108 7.11 7.38 -15.45
N ALA A 109 6.22 7.87 -14.59
CA ALA A 109 4.78 7.63 -14.72
C ALA A 109 4.23 8.17 -16.05
N ARG A 110 4.68 9.34 -16.50
CA ARG A 110 4.30 9.91 -17.80
C ARG A 110 4.90 9.10 -18.95
N GLY A 111 6.17 8.73 -18.87
CA GLY A 111 6.84 7.88 -19.86
C GLY A 111 6.17 6.52 -20.03
N ASN A 112 5.71 5.92 -18.93
CA ASN A 112 5.00 4.64 -18.94
C ASN A 112 3.68 4.70 -19.69
N LYS A 113 2.93 5.80 -19.61
CA LYS A 113 1.68 5.98 -20.38
C LYS A 113 1.94 6.02 -21.88
N THR A 114 2.93 6.78 -22.32
CA THR A 114 3.31 6.85 -23.74
C THR A 114 3.82 5.50 -24.24
N ARG A 115 4.65 4.80 -23.44
CA ARG A 115 5.13 3.44 -23.76
C ARG A 115 3.98 2.44 -23.90
N GLN A 116 2.98 2.49 -23.03
CA GLN A 116 1.80 1.62 -23.14
C GLN A 116 1.01 1.88 -24.43
N ALA A 117 0.82 3.15 -24.81
CA ALA A 117 0.15 3.49 -26.06
C ALA A 117 0.88 2.89 -27.27
N THR A 118 2.21 3.04 -27.34
CA THR A 118 3.01 2.44 -28.41
C THR A 118 2.98 0.92 -28.38
N ASP A 119 2.98 0.31 -27.19
CA ASP A 119 2.97 -1.15 -27.06
C ASP A 119 1.64 -1.74 -27.56
N VAL A 120 0.51 -1.08 -27.32
CA VAL A 120 -0.80 -1.49 -27.84
C VAL A 120 -0.83 -1.40 -29.37
N GLU A 121 -0.26 -0.35 -29.94
CA GLU A 121 -0.19 -0.17 -31.40
C GLU A 121 0.73 -1.22 -32.05
N GLU A 122 1.91 -1.47 -31.48
CA GLU A 122 2.83 -2.53 -31.94
C GLU A 122 2.13 -3.91 -31.90
N ILE A 123 1.37 -4.23 -30.85
CA ILE A 123 0.61 -5.48 -30.75
C ILE A 123 -0.50 -5.56 -31.81
N ALA A 124 -1.18 -4.45 -32.09
CA ALA A 124 -2.18 -4.41 -33.16
C ALA A 124 -1.56 -4.68 -34.53
N GLN A 125 -0.36 -4.15 -34.79
CA GLN A 125 0.39 -4.44 -36.01
C GLN A 125 0.78 -5.92 -36.12
N VAL A 126 1.24 -6.55 -35.04
CA VAL A 126 1.51 -7.99 -35.02
C VAL A 126 0.27 -8.79 -35.39
N ASN A 127 -0.89 -8.47 -34.80
CA ASN A 127 -2.16 -9.12 -35.14
C ASN A 127 -2.49 -8.98 -36.63
N GLN A 128 -2.27 -7.79 -37.20
CA GLN A 128 -2.55 -7.53 -38.60
C GLN A 128 -1.62 -8.33 -39.53
N ILE A 129 -0.33 -8.41 -39.21
CA ILE A 129 0.65 -9.19 -39.96
C ILE A 129 0.29 -10.67 -39.95
N LEU A 130 -0.05 -11.23 -38.78
CA LEU A 130 -0.45 -12.63 -38.67
C LEU A 130 -1.68 -12.95 -39.53
N LYS A 131 -2.68 -12.05 -39.54
CA LYS A 131 -3.86 -12.19 -40.40
C LYS A 131 -3.50 -12.10 -41.89
N GLN A 132 -2.60 -11.20 -42.28
CA GLN A 132 -2.10 -11.08 -43.65
C GLN A 132 -1.30 -12.32 -44.10
N ASP A 133 -0.55 -12.93 -43.19
CA ASP A 133 0.18 -14.18 -43.43
C ASP A 133 -0.77 -15.41 -43.51
N GLY A 134 -2.06 -15.21 -43.29
CA GLY A 134 -3.11 -16.22 -43.40
C GLY A 134 -3.43 -16.97 -42.11
N TYR A 135 -2.95 -16.49 -40.96
CA TYR A 135 -3.26 -17.09 -39.66
C TYR A 135 -4.58 -16.55 -39.10
N SER A 136 -5.41 -17.48 -38.64
CA SER A 136 -6.66 -17.22 -37.92
C SER A 136 -6.42 -17.15 -36.40
N GLU A 137 -7.33 -16.49 -35.68
CA GLU A 137 -7.26 -16.38 -34.22
C GLU A 137 -7.38 -17.74 -33.50
N SER A 138 -7.94 -18.74 -34.18
CA SER A 138 -8.01 -20.13 -33.70
C SER A 138 -6.70 -20.90 -33.85
N ASP A 139 -5.75 -20.40 -34.64
CA ASP A 139 -4.50 -21.11 -34.89
C ASP A 139 -3.57 -21.04 -33.68
N VAL A 140 -2.96 -22.18 -33.34
CA VAL A 140 -1.99 -22.27 -32.24
C VAL A 140 -0.81 -21.32 -32.48
N VAL A 141 -0.38 -21.18 -33.74
CA VAL A 141 0.70 -20.25 -34.15
C VAL A 141 0.34 -18.81 -33.84
N PHE A 142 -0.93 -18.42 -34.04
CA PHE A 142 -1.39 -17.06 -33.75
C PHE A 142 -1.27 -16.76 -32.25
N ALA A 143 -1.78 -17.66 -31.40
CA ALA A 143 -1.69 -17.52 -29.95
C ALA A 143 -0.23 -17.55 -29.45
N GLN A 144 0.63 -18.39 -30.04
CA GLN A 144 2.05 -18.46 -29.70
C GLN A 144 2.79 -17.17 -30.06
N ALA A 145 2.58 -16.64 -31.27
CA ALA A 145 3.20 -15.40 -31.72
C ALA A 145 2.80 -14.21 -30.83
N LEU A 146 1.52 -14.11 -30.44
CA LEU A 146 1.07 -13.07 -29.51
C LEU A 146 1.72 -13.19 -28.13
N ASN A 147 1.82 -14.41 -27.59
CA ASN A 147 2.50 -14.63 -26.32
C ASN A 147 3.99 -14.25 -26.38
N LEU A 148 4.66 -14.55 -27.50
CA LEU A 148 6.05 -14.18 -27.72
C LEU A 148 6.20 -12.65 -27.80
N CYS A 149 5.26 -11.97 -28.47
CA CYS A 149 5.24 -10.53 -28.67
C CYS A 149 4.75 -9.73 -27.45
N ASN A 150 4.34 -10.38 -26.35
CA ASN A 150 4.15 -9.68 -25.07
C ASN A 150 5.48 -9.06 -24.57
N ASN A 151 6.61 -9.65 -24.94
CA ASN A 151 7.92 -9.05 -24.70
C ASN A 151 8.23 -7.99 -25.78
N ARG A 152 8.45 -6.75 -25.36
CA ARG A 152 8.71 -5.61 -26.26
C ARG A 152 9.91 -5.81 -27.20
N LEU A 153 10.99 -6.45 -26.75
CA LEU A 153 12.16 -6.68 -27.60
C LEU A 153 11.84 -7.69 -28.70
N ARG A 154 11.15 -8.78 -28.33
CA ARG A 154 10.73 -9.80 -29.29
C ARG A 154 9.70 -9.27 -30.28
N ARG A 155 8.77 -8.43 -29.81
CA ARG A 155 7.80 -7.77 -30.66
C ARG A 155 8.45 -6.88 -31.70
N ARG A 156 9.43 -6.07 -31.32
CA ARG A 156 10.16 -5.23 -32.27
C ARG A 156 10.94 -6.05 -33.28
N ALA A 157 11.67 -7.06 -32.82
CA ALA A 157 12.35 -7.99 -33.71
C ALA A 157 11.36 -8.66 -34.68
N PHE A 158 10.17 -9.04 -34.22
CA PHE A 158 9.12 -9.60 -35.08
C PHE A 158 8.63 -8.60 -36.14
N LEU A 159 8.40 -7.33 -35.76
CA LEU A 159 7.98 -6.29 -36.69
C LEU A 159 9.04 -5.94 -37.74
N ASP A 160 10.32 -6.13 -37.42
CA ASP A 160 11.44 -5.96 -38.36
C ASP A 160 11.55 -7.13 -39.36
N LEU A 161 10.88 -8.26 -39.13
CA LEU A 161 10.89 -9.40 -40.04
C LEU A 161 9.88 -9.20 -41.18
N GLU A 162 10.34 -9.35 -42.42
CA GLU A 162 9.52 -9.15 -43.62
C GLU A 162 8.87 -10.44 -44.14
N THR A 163 9.52 -11.59 -43.93
CA THR A 163 9.05 -12.87 -44.48
C THR A 163 8.22 -13.66 -43.47
N LYS A 164 7.21 -14.38 -43.98
CA LYS A 164 6.39 -15.28 -43.19
C LYS A 164 7.23 -16.38 -42.54
N GLU A 165 8.17 -16.96 -43.27
CA GLU A 165 9.03 -18.04 -42.77
C GLU A 165 9.97 -17.53 -41.66
N GLY A 166 10.51 -16.31 -41.81
CA GLY A 166 11.38 -15.70 -40.80
C GLY A 166 10.68 -15.49 -39.48
N ARG A 167 9.39 -15.14 -39.50
CA ARG A 167 8.55 -14.92 -38.31
C ARG A 167 8.18 -16.19 -37.54
N LEU A 168 8.41 -17.37 -38.11
CA LEU A 168 8.04 -18.67 -37.54
C LEU A 168 9.23 -19.45 -36.95
N ASN A 169 10.44 -18.95 -37.13
CA ASN A 169 11.68 -19.53 -36.58
C ASN A 169 12.02 -18.95 -35.23
#